data_AF-A0A8R1E3P4-F1
#
_entry.id   AF-A0A8R1E3P4-F1
#
_cell.length_a   1.000
_cell.length_b   1.000
_cell.length_c   1.000
_cell.angle_alpha   90.00
_cell.angle_beta   90.00
_cell.angle_gamma   90.00
#
_symmetry.space_group_name_H-M   'P 1'
#
loop_
_entity.id
_entity.type
_entity.pdbx_description
1 polymer ?
#
loop_
_entity_poly.entity_id
_entity_poly.type
_entity_poly.pdbx_seq_one_letter_code
_entity_poly.pdbx_strand_id
1 'polypeptide(L)'
;MMRCECPSLWKESIVIPLNKKENPTVPTDFRPISLTSQLCRIYERCLLKKILQHLDTIKFWNNDQHGFRPKKSTVTCMLEAVNDWTESIDEGAQVDVIYLDYAKAFDRVPHEILLEKLVEINLNPNLIKWIRSYLSNRKFSVKVNNELSTQKHSQCGVPQGAVLSPILFGIFVNEIPSILPSGIRCKQFADDIKIYTAIPKSDTIEDHETLMQSAIDSVYLRSAFFICFPRSSVFKVRLLAVTFCSAIMFYLLRLLFYTISLN
;
A
#
# COMPACT_ATOMS: atom_id res chain seq x y z
N MET A 1 1.81 -27.93 -25.23
CA MET A 1 2.38 -26.99 -24.23
C MET A 1 1.37 -25.88 -23.96
N MET A 2 0.84 -25.76 -22.74
CA MET A 2 0.02 -24.58 -22.38
C MET A 2 0.94 -23.35 -22.35
N ARG A 3 0.72 -22.39 -23.25
CA ARG A 3 1.43 -21.09 -23.19
C ARG A 3 0.96 -20.37 -21.93
N CYS A 4 1.84 -20.23 -20.94
CA CYS A 4 1.57 -19.48 -19.70
C CYS A 4 1.73 -17.98 -19.94
N GLU A 5 1.05 -17.48 -20.97
CA GLU A 5 1.19 -16.12 -21.48
C GLU A 5 -0.17 -15.43 -21.51
N CYS A 6 -0.18 -14.14 -21.19
CA CYS A 6 -1.37 -13.31 -21.31
C CYS A 6 -1.48 -12.81 -22.75
N PRO A 7 -2.61 -13.05 -23.45
CA PRO A 7 -2.86 -12.55 -24.80
C PRO A 7 -2.61 -11.05 -24.92
N SER A 8 -2.00 -10.60 -26.02
CA SER A 8 -1.71 -9.17 -26.27
C SER A 8 -2.96 -8.29 -26.15
N LEU A 9 -4.09 -8.75 -26.71
CA LEU A 9 -5.39 -8.05 -26.64
C LEU A 9 -5.89 -7.83 -25.21
N TRP A 10 -5.45 -8.63 -24.24
CA TRP A 10 -5.85 -8.49 -22.83
C TRP A 10 -4.97 -7.49 -22.06
N LYS A 11 -3.88 -7.04 -22.67
CA LYS A 11 -2.89 -6.13 -22.08
C LYS A 11 -3.12 -4.67 -22.45
N GLU A 12 -4.20 -4.39 -23.17
CA GLU A 12 -4.68 -3.05 -23.47
C GLU A 12 -5.77 -2.64 -22.47
N SER A 13 -5.78 -1.35 -22.13
CA SER A 13 -6.77 -0.80 -21.20
C SER A 13 -7.15 0.63 -21.55
N ILE A 14 -8.39 0.99 -21.23
CA ILE A 14 -8.87 2.37 -21.31
C ILE A 14 -8.94 2.92 -19.90
N VAL A 15 -8.18 3.98 -19.62
CA VAL A 15 -8.18 4.64 -18.32
C VAL A 15 -9.27 5.71 -18.31
N ILE A 16 -10.22 5.57 -17.39
CA ILE A 16 -11.27 6.56 -17.13
C ILE A 16 -10.87 7.35 -15.88
N PRO A 17 -10.68 8.68 -15.96
CA PRO A 17 -10.45 9.50 -14.79
C PRO A 17 -11.77 9.70 -14.02
N LEU A 18 -11.81 9.26 -12.77
CA LEU A 18 -12.94 9.50 -11.86
C LEU A 18 -12.61 10.59 -10.85
N ASN A 19 -13.56 11.46 -10.56
CA ASN A 19 -13.37 12.56 -9.62
C ASN A 19 -13.09 12.04 -8.20
N LYS A 20 -12.01 12.51 -7.56
CA LYS A 20 -11.76 12.30 -6.12
C LYS A 20 -12.50 13.30 -5.24
N LYS A 21 -12.76 14.49 -5.78
CA LYS A 21 -13.41 15.62 -5.11
C LYS A 21 -14.42 16.27 -6.05
N GLU A 22 -15.37 17.02 -5.50
CA GLU A 22 -16.50 17.57 -6.27
C GLU A 22 -16.07 18.46 -7.44
N ASN A 23 -15.03 19.29 -7.26
CA ASN A 23 -14.52 20.22 -8.27
C ASN A 23 -13.05 19.92 -8.60
N PRO A 24 -12.76 18.93 -9.47
CA PRO A 24 -11.40 18.59 -9.85
C PRO A 24 -10.83 19.63 -10.81
N THR A 25 -9.65 20.16 -10.50
CA THR A 25 -8.98 21.19 -11.32
C THR A 25 -7.61 20.72 -11.81
N VAL A 26 -6.99 19.78 -11.10
CA VAL A 26 -5.67 19.26 -11.44
C VAL A 26 -5.71 17.73 -11.67
N PRO A 27 -4.80 17.16 -12.46
CA PRO A 27 -4.79 15.71 -12.75
C PRO A 27 -4.75 14.80 -11.51
N THR A 28 -4.16 15.27 -10.41
CA THR A 28 -4.07 14.54 -9.14
C THR A 28 -5.42 14.38 -8.43
N ASP A 29 -6.41 15.20 -8.79
CA ASP A 29 -7.80 15.13 -8.30
C ASP A 29 -8.59 14.00 -8.94
N PHE A 30 -8.02 13.27 -9.89
CA PHE A 30 -8.66 12.13 -10.53
C PHE A 30 -8.07 10.80 -10.06
N ARG A 31 -8.90 9.76 -9.98
CA ARG A 31 -8.48 8.36 -9.88
C ARG A 31 -8.46 7.74 -11.28
N PRO A 32 -7.32 7.23 -11.75
CA PRO A 32 -7.28 6.53 -13.03
C PRO A 32 -7.85 5.11 -12.87
N ILE A 33 -9.06 4.84 -13.36
CA ILE A 33 -9.61 3.48 -13.38
C ILE A 33 -9.34 2.82 -14.72
N SER A 34 -8.60 1.72 -14.71
CA SER A 34 -8.28 0.92 -15.88
C SER A 34 -9.43 -0.03 -16.21
N LEU A 35 -10.11 0.23 -17.34
CA LEU A 35 -11.02 -0.72 -17.95
C LEU A 35 -10.19 -1.76 -18.72
N THR A 36 -10.08 -2.96 -18.16
CA THR A 36 -9.37 -4.09 -18.77
C THR A 36 -10.32 -5.01 -19.55
N SER A 37 -9.75 -5.89 -20.37
CA SER A 37 -10.51 -6.92 -21.11
C SER A 37 -11.40 -7.75 -20.17
N GLN A 38 -12.68 -7.90 -20.53
CA GLN A 38 -13.65 -8.67 -19.75
C GLN A 38 -13.26 -10.16 -19.66
N LEU A 39 -12.71 -10.72 -20.74
CA LEU A 39 -12.18 -12.09 -20.74
C LEU A 39 -10.99 -12.23 -19.81
N CYS A 40 -10.11 -11.22 -19.77
CA CYS A 40 -9.01 -11.18 -18.83
C CYS A 40 -9.53 -11.18 -17.39
N ARG A 41 -10.53 -10.36 -17.06
CA ARG A 41 -11.13 -10.31 -15.72
C ARG A 41 -11.74 -11.63 -15.28
N ILE A 42 -12.35 -12.40 -16.19
CA ILE A 42 -12.86 -13.75 -15.87
C ILE A 42 -11.69 -14.66 -15.49
N TYR A 43 -10.63 -14.66 -16.31
CA TYR A 43 -9.45 -15.49 -16.05
C TYR A 43 -8.72 -15.08 -14.75
N GLU A 44 -8.57 -13.78 -14.52
CA GLU A 44 -8.04 -13.22 -13.28
C GLU A 44 -8.79 -13.72 -12.04
N ARG A 45 -10.14 -13.83 -12.08
CA ARG A 45 -10.93 -14.39 -10.97
C ARG A 45 -10.58 -15.86 -10.69
N CYS A 46 -10.38 -16.66 -11.75
CA CYS A 46 -9.95 -18.05 -11.61
C CYS A 46 -8.56 -18.14 -10.96
N LEU A 47 -7.63 -17.28 -11.38
CA LEU A 47 -6.28 -17.20 -10.81
C LEU A 47 -6.30 -16.71 -9.38
N LEU A 48 -7.09 -15.68 -9.07
CA LEU A 48 -7.24 -15.12 -7.73
C LEU A 48 -7.61 -16.19 -6.71
N LYS A 49 -8.55 -17.08 -7.06
CA LYS A 49 -8.93 -18.21 -6.21
C LYS A 49 -7.73 -19.10 -5.87
N LYS A 50 -6.87 -19.40 -6.86
CA LYS A 50 -5.67 -20.22 -6.66
C LYS A 50 -4.61 -19.51 -5.83
N ILE A 51 -4.43 -18.21 -6.04
CA ILE A 51 -3.50 -17.39 -5.25
C ILE A 51 -3.95 -17.35 -3.79
N LEU A 52 -5.22 -17.02 -3.54
CA LEU A 52 -5.75 -16.95 -2.17
C LEU A 52 -5.61 -18.29 -1.43
N GLN A 53 -5.95 -19.40 -2.08
CA GLN A 53 -5.76 -20.74 -1.52
C GLN A 53 -4.30 -21.02 -1.11
N HIS A 54 -3.34 -20.61 -1.96
CA HIS A 54 -1.91 -20.75 -1.66
C HIS A 54 -1.49 -19.88 -0.48
N LEU A 55 -1.88 -18.60 -0.46
CA LEU A 55 -1.56 -17.67 0.62
C LEU A 55 -2.13 -18.12 1.97
N ASP A 56 -3.34 -18.67 1.97
CA ASP A 56 -3.96 -19.24 3.17
C ASP A 56 -3.18 -20.48 3.67
N THR A 57 -2.73 -21.35 2.76
CA THR A 57 -1.98 -22.57 3.09
C THR A 57 -0.66 -22.24 3.79
N ILE A 58 0.06 -21.21 3.33
CA ILE A 58 1.35 -20.81 3.91
C ILE A 58 1.20 -19.80 5.06
N LYS A 59 -0.03 -19.42 5.44
CA LYS A 59 -0.31 -18.36 6.43
C LYS A 59 0.47 -17.06 6.14
N PHE A 60 0.47 -16.65 4.88
CA PHE A 60 1.35 -15.58 4.38
C PHE A 60 1.18 -14.22 5.09
N TRP A 61 -0.05 -13.88 5.42
CA TRP A 61 -0.39 -12.51 5.81
C TRP A 61 0.09 -12.16 7.21
N ASN A 62 0.78 -11.03 7.33
CA ASN A 62 1.11 -10.44 8.62
C ASN A 62 -0.18 -10.04 9.37
N ASN A 63 -0.24 -10.23 10.68
CA ASN A 63 -1.42 -9.94 11.49
C ASN A 63 -1.85 -8.46 11.46
N ASP A 64 -0.87 -7.57 11.27
CA ASP A 64 -1.07 -6.12 11.22
C ASP A 64 -1.46 -5.59 9.84
N GLN A 65 -1.48 -6.46 8.81
CA GLN A 65 -2.07 -6.16 7.51
C GLN A 65 -3.58 -6.43 7.52
N HIS A 66 -4.40 -5.42 7.28
CA HIS A 66 -5.85 -5.54 7.26
C HIS A 66 -6.45 -5.36 5.85
N GLY A 67 -5.70 -4.76 4.93
CA GLY A 67 -6.13 -4.48 3.56
C GLY A 67 -6.24 -5.74 2.71
N PHE A 68 -7.29 -5.81 1.89
CA PHE A 68 -7.52 -6.87 0.91
C PHE A 68 -7.53 -8.30 1.47
N ARG A 69 -7.80 -8.46 2.78
CA ARG A 69 -7.87 -9.75 3.46
C ARG A 69 -9.30 -10.12 3.86
N PRO A 70 -9.67 -11.41 3.78
CA PRO A 70 -10.89 -11.88 4.39
C PRO A 70 -10.91 -11.59 5.89
N LYS A 71 -12.10 -11.25 6.44
CA LYS A 71 -12.34 -11.02 7.88
C LYS A 71 -11.58 -9.85 8.53
N LYS A 72 -10.86 -9.04 7.76
CA LYS A 72 -10.26 -7.79 8.22
C LYS A 72 -10.95 -6.61 7.51
N SER A 73 -11.03 -5.48 8.20
CA SER A 73 -11.67 -4.26 7.67
C SER A 73 -10.91 -3.03 8.15
N THR A 74 -11.28 -1.87 7.61
CA THR A 74 -10.80 -0.57 8.11
C THR A 74 -11.17 -0.38 9.58
N VAL A 75 -12.35 -0.87 9.99
CA VAL A 75 -12.83 -0.81 11.37
C VAL A 75 -11.95 -1.67 12.29
N THR A 76 -11.65 -2.91 11.91
CA THR A 76 -10.77 -3.75 12.76
C THR A 76 -9.36 -3.19 12.84
N CYS A 77 -8.86 -2.58 11.76
CA CYS A 77 -7.54 -1.92 11.73
C CYS A 77 -7.49 -0.76 12.73
N MET A 78 -8.54 0.06 12.75
CA MET A 78 -8.64 1.20 13.65
C MET A 78 -8.85 0.78 15.10
N LEU A 79 -9.73 -0.21 15.34
CA LEU A 79 -10.02 -0.70 16.69
C LEU A 79 -8.78 -1.29 17.37
N GLU A 80 -8.01 -2.13 16.66
CA GLU A 80 -6.77 -2.69 17.20
C GLU A 80 -5.74 -1.57 17.51
N ALA A 81 -5.59 -0.58 16.63
CA ALA A 81 -4.69 0.56 16.89
C ALA A 81 -5.12 1.36 18.12
N VAL A 82 -6.41 1.71 18.22
CA VAL A 82 -6.95 2.49 19.35
C VAL A 82 -6.85 1.71 20.65
N ASN A 83 -7.07 0.40 20.64
CA ASN A 83 -6.89 -0.45 21.82
C ASN A 83 -5.44 -0.38 22.32
N ASP A 84 -4.46 -0.60 21.44
CA ASP A 84 -3.04 -0.53 21.80
C ASP A 84 -2.65 0.84 22.39
N TRP A 85 -3.19 1.92 21.80
CA TRP A 85 -2.92 3.28 22.27
C TRP A 85 -3.54 3.51 23.65
N THR A 86 -4.78 3.08 23.85
CA THR A 86 -5.51 3.26 25.11
C THR A 86 -4.82 2.50 26.24
N GLU A 87 -4.43 1.24 26.01
CA GLU A 87 -3.68 0.45 26.99
C GLU A 87 -2.38 1.14 27.40
N SER A 88 -1.63 1.67 26.44
CA SER A 88 -0.37 2.37 26.72
C SER A 88 -0.60 3.67 27.53
N ILE A 89 -1.66 4.41 27.21
CA ILE A 89 -2.03 5.65 27.92
C ILE A 89 -2.50 5.34 29.35
N ASP A 90 -3.25 4.26 29.55
CA ASP A 90 -3.72 3.82 30.87
C ASP A 90 -2.56 3.41 31.77
N GLU A 91 -1.47 2.87 31.19
CA GLU A 91 -0.19 2.60 31.87
C GLU A 91 0.63 3.88 32.14
N GLY A 92 0.15 5.04 31.68
CA GLY A 92 0.78 6.33 31.86
C GLY A 92 1.90 6.62 30.85
N ALA A 93 2.03 5.84 29.79
CA ALA A 93 2.94 6.13 28.68
C ALA A 93 2.34 7.17 27.72
N GLN A 94 3.21 7.91 27.04
CA GLN A 94 2.82 8.72 25.87
C GLN A 94 2.80 7.82 24.62
N VAL A 95 1.95 8.11 23.64
CA VAL A 95 1.91 7.36 22.37
C VAL A 95 2.15 8.31 21.21
N ASP A 96 3.18 8.02 20.41
CA ASP A 96 3.48 8.77 19.20
C ASP A 96 3.05 7.96 17.98
N VAL A 97 2.39 8.61 17.02
CA VAL A 97 1.81 7.97 15.82
C VAL A 97 2.22 8.70 14.55
N ILE A 98 2.58 7.94 13.52
CA ILE A 98 2.92 8.44 12.19
C ILE A 98 2.03 7.77 11.17
N TYR A 99 1.39 8.59 10.33
CA TYR A 99 0.61 8.12 9.20
C TYR A 99 1.44 8.26 7.93
N LEU A 100 1.63 7.13 7.25
CA LEU A 100 2.31 7.07 5.96
C LEU A 100 1.26 6.76 4.88
N ASP A 101 1.22 7.61 3.85
CA ASP A 101 0.38 7.46 2.67
C ASP A 101 1.26 7.37 1.41
N TYR A 102 1.16 6.26 0.69
CA TYR A 102 1.86 6.06 -0.58
C TYR A 102 1.22 6.88 -1.69
N ALA A 103 1.97 7.83 -2.25
CA ALA A 103 1.49 8.56 -3.40
C ALA A 103 1.37 7.61 -4.61
N LYS A 104 0.15 7.43 -5.11
CA LYS A 104 -0.15 6.58 -6.29
C LYS A 104 0.36 5.14 -6.13
N ALA A 105 0.08 4.52 -5.00
CA ALA A 105 0.63 3.23 -4.60
C ALA A 105 0.50 2.13 -5.68
N PHE A 106 -0.70 1.97 -6.25
CA PHE A 106 -0.98 0.98 -7.31
C PHE A 106 -0.20 1.26 -8.59
N ASP A 107 -0.03 2.53 -8.98
CA ASP A 107 0.61 2.91 -10.24
C ASP A 107 2.14 2.74 -10.20
N ARG A 108 2.71 2.44 -9.03
CA ARG A 108 4.17 2.49 -8.80
C ARG A 108 4.83 1.20 -8.38
N VAL A 109 4.07 0.11 -8.28
CA VAL A 109 4.62 -1.22 -7.95
C VAL A 109 5.61 -1.68 -9.04
N PRO A 110 6.89 -1.93 -8.74
CA PRO A 110 7.82 -2.49 -9.71
C PRO A 110 7.49 -3.92 -10.03
N HIS A 111 7.49 -4.25 -11.32
CA HIS A 111 7.13 -5.59 -11.76
C HIS A 111 8.16 -6.63 -11.32
N GLU A 112 9.46 -6.36 -11.47
CA GLU A 112 10.49 -7.36 -11.13
C GLU A 112 10.50 -7.70 -9.65
N ILE A 113 10.41 -6.71 -8.76
CA ILE A 113 10.41 -6.97 -7.33
C ILE A 113 9.12 -7.66 -6.88
N LEU A 114 7.98 -7.28 -7.44
CA LEU A 114 6.73 -8.03 -7.23
C LEU A 114 6.90 -9.49 -7.66
N LEU A 115 7.53 -9.76 -8.80
CA LEU A 115 7.74 -11.11 -9.31
C LEU A 115 8.72 -11.91 -8.44
N GLU A 116 9.78 -11.29 -7.92
CA GLU A 116 10.69 -11.90 -6.94
C GLU A 116 9.94 -12.32 -5.68
N LYS A 117 9.09 -11.44 -5.13
CA LYS A 117 8.22 -11.79 -3.99
C LYS A 117 7.31 -12.98 -4.27
N LEU A 118 6.75 -13.07 -5.47
CA LEU A 118 5.93 -14.22 -5.85
C LEU A 118 6.74 -15.53 -5.88
N VAL A 119 8.03 -15.46 -6.21
CA VAL A 119 8.96 -16.60 -6.12
C VAL A 119 9.27 -16.93 -4.66
N GLU A 120 9.57 -15.92 -3.82
CA GLU A 120 9.87 -16.10 -2.39
C GLU A 120 8.75 -16.81 -1.63
N ILE A 121 7.48 -16.51 -1.95
CA ILE A 121 6.32 -17.18 -1.35
C ILE A 121 6.03 -18.54 -1.97
N ASN A 122 6.90 -19.07 -2.84
CA ASN A 122 6.75 -20.34 -3.54
C ASN A 122 5.45 -20.47 -4.35
N LEU A 123 5.02 -19.39 -5.02
CA LEU A 123 3.85 -19.46 -5.90
C LEU A 123 4.16 -20.34 -7.12
N ASN A 124 3.14 -20.99 -7.67
CA ASN A 124 3.31 -21.88 -8.83
C ASN A 124 4.07 -21.17 -9.99
N PRO A 125 5.17 -21.74 -10.52
CA PRO A 125 5.97 -21.10 -11.56
C PRO A 125 5.21 -20.73 -12.84
N ASN A 126 4.20 -21.51 -13.23
CA ASN A 126 3.37 -21.21 -14.40
C ASN A 126 2.48 -19.98 -14.17
N LEU A 127 2.02 -19.81 -12.93
CA LEU A 127 1.26 -18.63 -12.54
C LEU A 127 2.14 -17.39 -12.50
N ILE A 128 3.36 -17.50 -11.98
CA ILE A 128 4.34 -16.40 -12.00
C ILE A 128 4.66 -15.99 -13.45
N LYS A 129 4.90 -16.96 -14.35
CA LYS A 129 5.11 -16.70 -15.78
C LYS A 129 3.93 -15.96 -16.41
N TRP A 130 2.70 -16.37 -16.08
CA TRP A 130 1.51 -15.69 -16.57
C TRP A 130 1.38 -14.26 -16.01
N ILE A 131 1.63 -14.05 -14.71
CA ILE A 131 1.60 -12.73 -14.07
C ILE A 131 2.66 -11.81 -14.68
N ARG A 132 3.89 -12.30 -14.91
CA ARG A 132 4.94 -11.58 -15.63
C ARG A 132 4.44 -11.14 -17.00
N SER A 133 3.90 -12.07 -17.79
CA SER A 133 3.34 -11.76 -19.12
C SER A 133 2.18 -10.76 -19.05
N TYR A 134 1.33 -10.84 -18.01
CA TYR A 134 0.19 -9.95 -17.79
C TYR A 134 0.59 -8.51 -17.46
N LEU A 135 1.70 -8.32 -16.72
CA LEU A 135 2.23 -7.01 -16.32
C LEU A 135 3.14 -6.39 -17.38
N SER A 136 3.86 -7.21 -18.16
CA SER A 136 4.79 -6.72 -19.20
C SER A 136 4.08 -6.19 -20.45
N ASN A 137 4.66 -5.14 -21.04
CA ASN A 137 4.22 -4.54 -22.31
C ASN A 137 2.74 -4.14 -22.32
N ARG A 138 2.20 -3.76 -21.17
CA ARG A 138 0.84 -3.24 -21.06
C ARG A 138 0.75 -1.87 -21.70
N LYS A 139 -0.39 -1.62 -22.32
CA LYS A 139 -0.69 -0.35 -22.96
C LYS A 139 -1.98 0.24 -22.41
N PHE A 140 -2.03 1.55 -22.34
CA PHE A 140 -3.22 2.26 -21.92
C PHE A 140 -3.44 3.52 -22.76
N SER A 141 -4.71 3.89 -22.92
CA SER A 141 -5.14 5.20 -23.43
C SER A 141 -6.06 5.82 -22.40
N VAL A 142 -5.98 7.13 -22.19
CA VAL A 142 -6.88 7.86 -21.31
C VAL A 142 -8.07 8.31 -22.12
N LYS A 143 -9.29 8.04 -21.63
CA LYS A 143 -10.53 8.53 -22.24
C LYS A 143 -11.10 9.68 -21.41
N VAL A 144 -11.28 10.84 -22.04
CA VAL A 144 -11.97 11.99 -21.45
C VAL A 144 -13.14 12.33 -22.35
N ASN A 145 -14.36 12.31 -21.80
CA ASN A 145 -15.58 12.43 -22.58
C ASN A 145 -15.62 11.39 -23.71
N ASN A 146 -15.66 11.84 -24.98
CA ASN A 146 -15.69 10.99 -26.16
C ASN A 146 -14.32 10.86 -26.87
N GLU A 147 -13.27 11.44 -26.30
CA GLU A 147 -11.93 11.44 -26.91
C GLU A 147 -10.99 10.46 -26.21
N LEU A 148 -10.10 9.86 -26.99
CA LEU A 148 -9.06 8.95 -26.54
C LEU A 148 -7.68 9.57 -26.78
N SER A 149 -6.82 9.50 -25.77
CA SER A 149 -5.42 9.87 -25.93
C SER A 149 -4.68 8.89 -26.82
N THR A 150 -3.49 9.32 -27.28
CA THR A 150 -2.49 8.41 -27.81
C THR A 150 -2.18 7.30 -26.80
N GLN A 151 -1.91 6.11 -27.32
CA GLN A 151 -1.61 4.93 -26.53
C GLN A 151 -0.21 5.07 -25.91
N LYS A 152 -0.09 4.77 -24.61
CA LYS A 152 1.16 4.78 -23.85
C LYS A 152 1.44 3.42 -23.23
N HIS A 153 2.71 3.17 -22.94
CA HIS A 153 3.15 1.97 -22.25
C HIS A 153 3.17 2.17 -20.73
N SER A 154 2.74 1.14 -19.98
CA SER A 154 2.89 1.09 -18.53
C SER A 154 4.20 0.37 -18.19
N GLN A 155 5.14 1.07 -17.57
CA GLN A 155 6.44 0.50 -17.18
C GLN A 155 6.44 -0.07 -15.76
N CYS A 156 5.52 0.38 -14.91
CA CYS A 156 5.34 -0.09 -13.55
C CYS A 156 3.84 -0.07 -13.19
N GLY A 157 3.55 -0.49 -11.96
CA GLY A 157 2.23 -0.50 -11.37
C GLY A 157 1.40 -1.74 -11.70
N VAL A 158 0.35 -1.91 -10.92
CA VAL A 158 -0.72 -2.88 -11.14
C VAL A 158 -1.99 -2.11 -11.56
N PRO A 159 -2.75 -2.55 -12.58
CA PRO A 159 -3.85 -1.75 -13.12
C PRO A 159 -4.96 -1.51 -12.11
N GLN A 160 -5.21 -0.25 -11.74
CA GLN A 160 -6.28 0.09 -10.79
C GLN A 160 -7.66 -0.29 -11.38
N GLY A 161 -8.39 -1.18 -10.71
CA GLY A 161 -9.67 -1.72 -11.19
C GLY A 161 -9.61 -3.12 -11.80
N ALA A 162 -8.41 -3.67 -12.03
CA ALA A 162 -8.26 -5.08 -12.37
C ALA A 162 -8.44 -5.98 -11.15
N VAL A 163 -8.78 -7.25 -11.39
CA VAL A 163 -9.20 -8.20 -10.35
C VAL A 163 -8.00 -8.65 -9.51
N LEU A 164 -6.84 -8.85 -10.14
CA LEU A 164 -5.62 -9.28 -9.43
C LEU A 164 -4.87 -8.13 -8.74
N SER A 165 -5.09 -6.87 -9.13
CA SER A 165 -4.30 -5.75 -8.61
C SER A 165 -4.33 -5.63 -7.08
N PRO A 166 -5.48 -5.74 -6.38
CA PRO A 166 -5.51 -5.65 -4.93
C PRO A 166 -4.67 -6.73 -4.24
N ILE A 167 -4.72 -7.98 -4.72
CA ILE A 167 -3.97 -9.08 -4.09
C ILE A 167 -2.47 -8.95 -4.36
N LEU A 168 -2.08 -8.55 -5.58
CA LEU A 168 -0.69 -8.31 -5.94
C LEU A 168 -0.10 -7.16 -5.13
N PHE A 169 -0.86 -6.08 -4.96
CA PHE A 169 -0.47 -4.97 -4.11
C PHE A 169 -0.36 -5.40 -2.64
N GLY A 170 -1.34 -6.14 -2.13
CA GLY A 170 -1.29 -6.67 -0.76
C GLY A 170 -0.06 -7.54 -0.50
N ILE A 171 0.28 -8.45 -1.43
CA ILE A 171 1.51 -9.27 -1.34
C ILE A 171 2.75 -8.37 -1.29
N PHE A 172 2.78 -7.32 -2.12
CA PHE A 172 3.89 -6.39 -2.18
C PHE A 172 4.12 -5.66 -0.85
N VAL A 173 3.07 -5.13 -0.20
CA VAL A 173 3.20 -4.36 1.05
C VAL A 173 3.13 -5.20 2.34
N ASN A 174 2.90 -6.52 2.24
CA ASN A 174 2.68 -7.37 3.43
C ASN A 174 3.86 -7.38 4.41
N GLU A 175 5.09 -7.16 3.93
CA GLU A 175 6.30 -7.22 4.74
C GLU A 175 6.55 -5.98 5.60
N ILE A 176 5.87 -4.87 5.33
CA ILE A 176 6.15 -3.57 5.98
C ILE A 176 6.14 -3.67 7.52
N PRO A 177 5.21 -4.37 8.18
CA PRO A 177 5.26 -4.49 9.64
C PRO A 177 6.48 -5.29 10.14
N SER A 178 7.02 -6.20 9.33
CA SER A 178 8.12 -7.09 9.70
C SER A 178 9.51 -6.47 9.56
N ILE A 179 9.65 -5.33 8.89
CA ILE A 179 10.92 -4.60 8.71
C ILE A 179 11.11 -3.48 9.74
N LEU A 180 10.11 -3.23 10.59
CA LEU A 180 10.15 -2.15 11.56
C LEU A 180 11.08 -2.52 12.73
N PRO A 181 11.76 -1.53 13.32
CA PRO A 181 12.64 -1.79 14.45
C PRO A 181 11.84 -2.26 15.67
N SER A 182 12.53 -2.93 16.60
CA SER A 182 11.93 -3.35 17.86
C SER A 182 11.38 -2.15 18.64
N GLY A 183 10.24 -2.34 19.33
CA GLY A 183 9.55 -1.25 20.05
C GLY A 183 8.62 -0.40 19.18
N ILE A 184 8.62 -0.63 17.86
CA ILE A 184 7.68 0.00 16.93
C ILE A 184 6.57 -0.96 16.57
N ARG A 185 5.34 -0.49 16.69
CA ARG A 185 4.12 -1.18 16.26
C ARG A 185 3.60 -0.58 14.96
N CYS A 186 2.82 -1.38 14.25
CA CYS A 186 2.23 -0.97 12.98
C CYS A 186 0.82 -1.52 12.83
N LYS A 187 -0.05 -0.75 12.19
CA LYS A 187 -1.33 -1.22 11.63
C LYS A 187 -1.46 -0.67 10.23
N GLN A 188 -1.63 -1.55 9.26
CA GLN A 188 -1.73 -1.16 7.85
C GLN A 188 -3.04 -1.66 7.22
N PHE A 189 -3.60 -0.83 6.34
CA PHE A 189 -4.72 -1.20 5.48
C PHE A 189 -4.38 -0.76 4.06
N ALA A 190 -4.00 -1.72 3.22
CA ALA A 190 -3.54 -1.42 1.87
C ALA A 190 -2.34 -0.45 1.90
N ASP A 191 -2.49 0.74 1.31
CA ASP A 191 -1.49 1.81 1.27
C ASP A 191 -1.49 2.72 2.50
N ASP A 192 -2.52 2.67 3.36
CA ASP A 192 -2.58 3.44 4.60
C ASP A 192 -1.83 2.71 5.73
N ILE A 193 -0.68 3.23 6.13
CA ILE A 193 0.13 2.65 7.20
C ILE A 193 0.14 3.59 8.41
N LYS A 194 -0.05 3.01 9.60
CA LYS A 194 0.10 3.68 10.89
C LYS A 194 1.26 3.02 11.62
N ILE A 195 2.28 3.80 11.96
CA ILE A 195 3.41 3.37 12.77
C ILE A 195 3.32 4.08 14.09
N TYR A 196 3.51 3.38 15.20
CA TYR A 196 3.41 4.00 16.52
C TYR A 196 4.28 3.31 17.55
N THR A 197 4.59 4.04 18.61
CA THR A 197 5.34 3.55 19.76
C THR A 197 4.80 4.15 21.05
N ALA A 198 4.97 3.41 22.15
CA ALA A 198 4.67 3.89 23.48
C ALA A 198 5.98 4.34 24.16
N ILE A 199 5.92 5.49 24.81
CA ILE A 199 7.02 6.18 25.48
C ILE A 199 6.73 6.12 26.99
N PRO A 200 7.39 5.22 27.74
CA PRO A 200 7.31 5.20 29.19
C PRO A 200 7.80 6.54 29.78
N LYS A 201 7.26 6.93 30.93
CA LYS A 201 7.70 8.17 31.63
C LYS A 201 9.19 8.20 32.00
N SER A 202 9.83 7.03 32.05
CA SER A 202 11.25 6.87 32.41
C SER A 202 12.20 7.18 31.26
N ASP A 203 11.70 7.18 30.01
CA ASP A 203 12.55 7.18 28.83
C ASP A 203 12.74 8.60 28.28
N THR A 204 13.86 8.83 27.57
CA THR A 204 14.18 10.15 27.03
C THR A 204 13.55 10.36 25.66
N ILE A 205 13.07 11.58 25.40
CA ILE A 205 12.42 11.94 24.13
C ILE A 205 13.35 11.71 22.92
N GLU A 206 14.66 11.92 23.09
CA GLU A 206 15.67 11.82 22.02
C GLU A 206 15.85 10.39 21.49
N ASP A 207 15.76 9.39 22.36
CA ASP A 207 15.82 7.97 21.97
C ASP A 207 14.60 7.59 21.11
N HIS A 208 13.43 8.16 21.40
CA HIS A 208 12.18 7.87 20.68
C HIS A 208 12.08 8.56 19.33
N GLU A 209 12.53 9.82 19.22
CA GLU A 209 12.60 10.51 17.92
C GLU A 209 13.53 9.74 16.97
N THR A 210 14.67 9.27 17.47
CA THR A 210 15.62 8.45 16.71
C THR A 210 14.99 7.12 16.29
N LEU A 211 14.25 6.45 17.18
CA LEU A 211 13.55 5.20 16.89
C LEU A 211 12.45 5.38 15.83
N MET A 212 11.63 6.43 15.96
CA MET A 212 10.57 6.73 14.99
C MET A 212 11.16 7.12 13.63
N GLN A 213 12.26 7.89 13.60
CA GLN A 213 12.97 8.19 12.37
C GLN A 213 13.54 6.92 11.72
N SER A 214 14.13 6.02 12.51
CA SER A 214 14.59 4.71 12.03
C SER A 214 13.45 3.87 11.44
N ALA A 215 12.25 3.93 12.01
CA ALA A 215 11.08 3.27 11.44
C ALA A 215 10.65 3.87 10.08
N ILE A 216 10.63 5.20 9.97
CA ILE A 216 10.37 5.90 8.69
C ILE A 216 11.44 5.47 7.67
N ASP A 217 12.70 5.43 8.07
CA ASP A 217 13.82 5.06 7.21
C ASP A 217 13.74 3.59 6.77
N SER A 218 13.33 2.66 7.64
CA SER A 218 13.08 1.26 7.26
C SER A 218 11.99 1.16 6.19
N VAL A 219 10.85 1.82 6.39
CA VAL A 219 9.78 1.85 5.38
C VAL A 219 10.24 2.53 4.11
N TYR A 220 10.99 3.63 4.23
CA TYR A 220 11.52 4.36 3.09
C TYR A 220 12.54 3.53 2.32
N LEU A 221 13.55 2.94 2.94
CA LEU A 221 14.54 2.09 2.29
C LEU A 221 13.86 0.90 1.60
N ARG A 222 12.92 0.24 2.27
CA ARG A 222 12.11 -0.82 1.67
C ARG A 222 11.09 -0.31 0.64
N SER A 223 10.91 0.98 0.48
CA SER A 223 10.06 1.55 -0.58
C SER A 223 10.88 2.26 -1.69
N ALA A 224 12.11 2.67 -1.39
CA ALA A 224 13.01 3.43 -2.25
C ALA A 224 13.99 2.52 -2.99
N PHE A 225 14.34 1.36 -2.42
CA PHE A 225 14.86 0.23 -3.19
C PHE A 225 13.83 -0.29 -4.22
N PHE A 226 12.59 0.24 -4.16
CA PHE A 226 11.40 -0.25 -4.83
C PHE A 226 10.70 0.79 -5.70
N ILE A 227 11.19 2.01 -5.92
CA ILE A 227 10.47 2.98 -6.76
C ILE A 227 11.46 3.70 -7.67
N CYS A 228 11.30 3.53 -8.99
CA CYS A 228 12.13 4.11 -10.05
C CYS A 228 12.04 5.66 -10.16
N PHE A 229 11.92 6.42 -9.07
CA PHE A 229 11.73 7.88 -9.12
C PHE A 229 12.25 8.60 -7.85
N PRO A 230 12.59 9.90 -7.92
CA PRO A 230 13.31 10.63 -6.87
C PRO A 230 12.56 10.81 -5.54
N ARG A 231 13.36 11.00 -4.46
CA ARG A 231 13.01 11.15 -3.03
C ARG A 231 11.68 11.88 -2.75
N SER A 232 11.47 13.02 -3.40
CA SER A 232 10.33 13.94 -3.16
C SER A 232 8.99 13.44 -3.71
N SER A 233 8.98 12.36 -4.50
CA SER A 233 7.80 11.95 -5.26
C SER A 233 7.02 10.82 -4.61
N VAL A 234 7.56 10.14 -3.59
CA VAL A 234 7.18 8.76 -3.21
C VAL A 234 6.08 8.69 -2.14
N PHE A 235 6.14 9.53 -1.12
CA PHE A 235 5.21 9.52 0.02
C PHE A 235 4.57 10.88 0.25
N LYS A 236 3.37 10.86 0.81
CA LYS A 236 2.91 11.93 1.70
C LYS A 236 3.04 11.41 3.12
N VAL A 237 4.10 11.84 3.81
CA VAL A 237 4.20 11.62 5.26
C VAL A 237 3.28 12.63 5.93
N ARG A 238 2.31 12.14 6.71
CA ARG A 238 1.53 12.96 7.61
C ARG A 238 1.91 12.57 9.03
N LEU A 239 2.78 13.36 9.64
CA LEU A 239 3.06 13.23 11.06
C LEU A 239 1.81 13.68 11.83
N LEU A 240 1.31 12.84 12.72
CA LEU A 240 0.29 13.22 13.67
C LEU A 240 0.76 12.79 15.06
N ALA A 241 1.65 13.58 15.66
CA ALA A 241 1.99 13.40 17.06
C ALA A 241 0.72 13.66 17.88
N VAL A 242 0.18 12.62 18.52
CA VAL A 242 -0.95 12.78 19.45
C VAL A 242 -0.44 12.52 20.85
N THR A 243 0.11 13.57 21.47
CA THR A 243 0.51 13.53 22.87
C THR A 243 -0.75 13.43 23.75
N PHE A 244 -1.16 12.21 24.08
CA PHE A 244 -2.18 11.99 25.10
C PHE A 244 -1.53 12.00 26.48
N CYS A 245 -1.53 13.16 27.12
CA CYS A 245 -1.33 13.22 28.57
C CYS A 245 -2.71 13.08 29.24
N SER A 246 -2.82 12.16 30.20
CA SER A 246 -4.01 11.66 30.92
C SER A 246 -5.19 12.61 31.27
N ALA A 247 -5.10 13.92 31.04
CA ALA A 247 -6.14 14.90 31.32
C ALA A 247 -7.04 15.29 30.13
N ILE A 248 -6.73 14.88 28.89
CA ILE A 248 -7.48 15.32 27.70
C ILE A 248 -7.81 14.13 26.80
N MET A 249 -8.78 13.31 27.20
CA MET A 249 -9.31 12.24 26.35
C MET A 249 -10.40 12.72 25.38
N PHE A 250 -10.78 14.01 25.41
CA PHE A 250 -11.96 14.52 24.68
C PHE A 250 -11.72 15.72 23.75
N TYR A 251 -10.52 16.29 23.71
CA TYR A 251 -10.25 17.46 22.87
C TYR A 251 -8.90 17.31 22.17
N LEU A 252 -8.88 17.62 20.87
CA LEU A 252 -7.69 17.80 20.00
C LEU A 252 -7.31 16.62 19.09
N LEU A 253 -8.14 16.39 18.08
CA LEU A 253 -7.67 16.17 16.71
C LEU A 253 -7.12 17.51 16.16
N ARG A 254 -5.96 18.00 16.65
CA ARG A 254 -5.26 19.12 16.02
C ARG A 254 -4.19 18.58 15.08
N LEU A 255 -4.51 18.58 13.79
CA LEU A 255 -3.60 18.32 12.67
C LEU A 255 -2.39 19.27 12.75
N LEU A 256 -1.23 18.78 13.16
CA LEU A 256 0.05 19.45 12.96
C LEU A 256 0.62 19.02 11.61
N PHE A 257 0.54 19.90 10.62
CA PHE A 257 1.22 19.73 9.34
C PHE A 257 2.70 20.05 9.51
N TYR A 258 3.56 19.04 9.61
CA TYR A 258 4.99 19.21 9.31
C TYR A 258 5.29 18.53 7.98
N THR A 259 5.50 19.35 6.96
CA THR A 259 6.09 18.89 5.69
C THR A 259 7.58 18.81 5.95
N ILE A 260 8.11 17.62 6.21
CA ILE A 260 9.57 17.42 6.22
C ILE A 260 10.03 17.50 4.76
N SER A 261 10.42 18.70 4.35
CA SER A 261 11.21 18.93 3.14
C SER A 261 12.65 18.56 3.48
N LEU A 262 13.06 17.32 3.20
CA LEU A 262 14.47 16.94 3.22
C LEU A 262 15.03 17.15 1.81
N ASN A 263 16.07 17.99 1.76
CA ASN A 263 16.84 18.41 0.58
C ASN A 263 17.23 17.27 -0.38
#